data_AF-G4AB24-F1
#
_entry.id   AF-G4AB24-F1
#
_cell.length_a   1.000
_cell.length_b   1.000
_cell.length_c   1.000
_cell.angle_alpha   90.00
_cell.angle_beta   90.00
_cell.angle_gamma   90.00
#
_symmetry.space_group_name_H-M   'P 1'
#
loop_
_entity.id
_entity.type
_entity.pdbx_description
1 polymer ?
#
loop_
_entity_poly.entity_id
_entity_poly.type
_entity_poly.pdbx_seq_one_letter_code
_entity_poly.pdbx_strand_id
1 'polypeptide(L)'
;MAFESIHPFVDGNGRTGRLLLNFELMKNGYLPVDIKFSDRAKYYACFDEYHRSGGNPRDLAELIAVYEKEELMRYIDIMDL
;
A
#
# COMPACT_ATOMS: atom_id res chain seq x y z
N MET A 1 -4.66 8.55 0.08
CA MET A 1 -4.01 9.70 -0.59
C MET A 1 -4.00 10.95 0.27
N ALA A 2 -5.12 11.36 0.88
CA ALA A 2 -5.17 12.60 1.68
C ALA A 2 -4.08 12.73 2.77
N PHE A 3 -3.78 11.66 3.52
CA PHE A 3 -2.72 11.68 4.54
C PHE A 3 -1.34 12.03 3.95
N GLU A 4 -0.99 11.39 2.83
CA GLU A 4 0.27 11.63 2.11
C GLU A 4 0.26 13.00 1.40
N SER A 5 -0.88 13.61 1.11
CA SER A 5 -0.92 14.98 0.58
C SER A 5 -0.77 16.03 1.69
N ILE A 6 -1.31 15.76 2.89
CA ILE A 6 -1.29 16.70 4.02
C ILE A 6 0.10 16.75 4.69
N HIS A 7 0.84 15.64 4.71
CA HIS A 7 2.17 15.55 5.34
C HIS A 7 2.20 16.16 6.77
N PRO A 8 1.38 15.64 7.71
CA PRO A 8 1.14 16.32 8.99
C PRO A 8 2.31 16.27 9.99
N PHE A 9 3.31 15.41 9.78
CA PHE A 9 4.43 15.23 10.71
C PHE A 9 5.75 15.77 10.15
N VAL A 10 6.67 16.14 11.05
CA VAL A 10 8.02 16.62 10.68
C VAL A 10 8.85 15.51 10.01
N ASP A 11 8.69 14.26 10.48
CA ASP A 11 9.27 13.05 9.89
C ASP A 11 8.30 11.89 10.12
N GLY A 12 8.45 10.82 9.34
CA GLY A 12 7.73 9.57 9.53
C GLY A 12 6.45 9.45 8.73
N ASN A 13 6.07 10.45 7.92
CA ASN A 13 4.83 10.41 7.13
C ASN A 13 4.70 9.12 6.32
N GLY A 14 5.69 8.76 5.50
CA GLY A 14 5.60 7.51 4.72
C GLY A 14 5.50 6.23 5.58
N ARG A 15 6.10 6.20 6.78
CA ARG A 15 5.97 5.06 7.71
C ARG A 15 4.55 4.99 8.27
N THR A 16 4.03 6.13 8.73
CA THR A 16 2.66 6.23 9.26
C THR A 16 1.60 5.98 8.18
N GLY A 17 1.81 6.45 6.95
CA GLY A 17 0.89 6.22 5.84
C GLY A 17 0.78 4.75 5.46
N ARG A 18 1.90 4.02 5.46
CA ARG A 18 1.89 2.55 5.30
C ARG A 18 1.24 1.83 6.47
N LEU A 19 1.44 2.30 7.70
CA LEU A 19 0.74 1.74 8.86
C LEU A 19 -0.78 1.96 8.77
N LEU A 20 -1.22 3.15 8.34
CA LEU A 20 -2.64 3.44 8.11
C LEU A 20 -3.24 2.57 7.00
N LEU A 21 -2.48 2.37 5.90
CA LEU A 21 -2.87 1.46 4.82
C LEU A 21 -3.09 0.04 5.37
N ASN A 22 -2.11 -0.51 6.07
CA ASN A 22 -2.21 -1.86 6.62
C ASN A 22 -3.30 -1.96 7.70
N PHE A 23 -3.50 -0.91 8.49
CA PHE A 23 -4.59 -0.85 9.47
C PHE A 23 -5.96 -0.99 8.79
N GLU A 24 -6.22 -0.26 7.70
CA GLU A 24 -7.48 -0.38 6.97
C GLU A 24 -7.62 -1.72 6.23
N LEU A 25 -6.53 -2.29 5.70
CA LEU A 25 -6.56 -3.65 5.13
C LEU A 25 -6.99 -4.68 6.17
N MET A 26 -6.31 -4.70 7.32
CA MET A 26 -6.58 -5.65 8.39
C MET A 26 -8.00 -5.50 8.96
N LYS A 27 -8.48 -4.26 9.12
CA LYS A 27 -9.85 -3.97 9.57
C LYS A 27 -10.91 -4.55 8.62
N ASN A 28 -10.60 -4.67 7.33
CA ASN A 28 -11.49 -5.23 6.33
C ASN A 28 -11.21 -6.72 6.03
N GLY A 29 -10.35 -7.39 6.81
CA GLY A 29 -10.05 -8.81 6.68
C GLY A 29 -8.99 -9.16 5.62
N TYR A 30 -8.31 -8.17 5.05
CA TYR A 30 -7.19 -8.38 4.13
C TYR A 30 -5.87 -8.53 4.90
N LEU A 31 -4.90 -9.19 4.29
CA LEU A 31 -3.57 -9.34 4.87
C LEU A 31 -2.80 -8.01 4.82
N PRO A 32 -1.97 -7.72 5.84
CA PRO A 32 -1.05 -6.58 5.77
C PRO A 32 -0.01 -6.82 4.68
N VAL A 33 0.37 -5.76 3.97
CA VAL A 33 1.33 -5.84 2.86
C VAL A 33 2.67 -5.21 3.23
N ASP A 34 3.75 -5.80 2.71
CA ASP A 34 5.10 -5.24 2.77
C ASP A 34 5.52 -4.73 1.38
N ILE A 35 5.47 -3.41 1.20
CA ILE A 35 5.86 -2.76 -0.05
C ILE A 35 7.39 -2.75 -0.13
N LYS A 36 7.94 -3.59 -1.00
CA LYS A 36 9.38 -3.81 -1.13
C LYS A 36 10.10 -2.50 -1.48
N PHE A 37 11.28 -2.30 -0.88
CA PHE A 37 12.11 -1.12 -1.16
C PHE A 37 12.51 -1.01 -2.63
N SER A 38 12.66 -2.14 -3.33
CA SER A 38 12.88 -2.19 -4.78
C SER A 38 11.80 -1.47 -5.57
N ASP A 39 10.57 -1.48 -5.05
CA ASP A 39 9.38 -0.99 -5.73
C ASP A 39 8.98 0.41 -5.27
N ARG A 40 9.82 1.07 -4.46
CA ARG A 40 9.55 2.42 -3.95
C ARG A 40 9.19 3.40 -5.06
N ALA A 41 9.87 3.30 -6.21
CA ALA A 41 9.63 4.20 -7.34
C ALA A 41 8.24 3.97 -7.95
N LYS A 42 7.83 2.70 -8.08
CA LYS A 42 6.49 2.32 -8.53
C LYS A 42 5.42 2.79 -7.56
N TYR A 43 5.65 2.61 -6.27
CA TYR A 43 4.76 3.09 -5.22
C TYR A 43 4.56 4.61 -5.28
N TYR A 44 5.65 5.38 -5.40
CA TYR A 44 5.56 6.84 -5.53
C TYR A 44 4.87 7.27 -6.83
N ALA A 45 5.12 6.57 -7.95
CA ALA A 45 4.46 6.85 -9.22
C ALA A 45 2.93 6.72 -9.15
N CYS A 46 2.39 5.85 -8.28
CA CYS A 46 0.94 5.76 -8.05
C CYS A 46 0.35 7.06 -7.47
N PHE A 47 1.12 7.81 -6.65
CA PHE A 47 0.68 9.12 -6.16
C PHE A 47 0.69 10.15 -7.26
N ASP A 48 1.71 10.15 -8.11
CA ASP A 48 1.77 11.06 -9.26
C ASP A 48 0.61 10.81 -10.23
N GLU A 49 0.29 9.54 -10.50
CA GLU A 49 -0.86 9.18 -11.33
C GLU A 49 -2.18 9.56 -10.68
N TYR A 50 -2.33 9.37 -9.36
CA TYR A 50 -3.54 9.82 -8.65
C TYR A 50 -3.81 11.32 -8.84
N HIS A 51 -2.77 12.16 -8.74
CA HIS A 51 -2.91 13.59 -8.97
C HIS A 51 -3.21 13.92 -10.44
N ARG A 52 -2.61 13.20 -11.40
CA ARG A 52 -2.85 13.40 -12.84
C ARG A 52 -4.22 12.92 -13.32
N SER A 53 -4.74 11.85 -12.72
CA SER A 53 -5.99 11.18 -13.10
C SER A 53 -7.24 11.76 -12.40
N GLY A 54 -7.12 12.92 -11.74
CA GLY A 54 -8.23 13.56 -11.06
C GLY A 54 -8.68 12.84 -9.78
N GLY A 55 -7.74 12.19 -9.09
CA GLY A 55 -7.99 11.51 -7.81
C GLY A 55 -8.46 10.06 -7.95
N ASN A 56 -8.12 9.38 -9.05
CA ASN A 56 -8.41 7.97 -9.21
C ASN A 56 -7.34 7.10 -8.50
N PRO A 57 -7.69 6.32 -7.46
CA PRO A 57 -6.72 5.52 -6.71
C PRO A 57 -6.37 4.18 -7.35
N ARG A 58 -6.86 3.91 -8.58
CA ARG A 58 -6.78 2.60 -9.23
C ARG A 58 -5.38 2.00 -9.23
N ASP A 59 -4.37 2.73 -9.66
CA ASP A 59 -3.00 2.23 -9.76
C ASP A 59 -2.42 1.81 -8.41
N LEU A 60 -2.71 2.60 -7.37
CA LEU A 60 -2.32 2.24 -6.01
C LEU A 60 -3.08 0.99 -5.54
N ALA A 61 -4.40 0.94 -5.77
CA ALA A 61 -5.22 -0.21 -5.39
C ALA A 61 -4.75 -1.50 -6.08
N GLU A 62 -4.43 -1.44 -7.38
CA GLU A 62 -3.89 -2.56 -8.15
C GLU A 62 -2.51 -2.99 -7.62
N LEU A 63 -1.62 -2.04 -7.29
CA LEU A 63 -0.33 -2.34 -6.68
C LEU A 63 -0.50 -3.07 -5.34
N ILE A 64 -1.36 -2.57 -4.45
CA ILE A 64 -1.61 -3.19 -3.15
C ILE A 64 -2.26 -4.56 -3.30
N ALA A 65 -3.19 -4.74 -4.25
CA ALA A 65 -3.81 -6.04 -4.52
C ALA A 65 -2.79 -7.09 -4.98
N VAL A 66 -1.76 -6.71 -5.75
CA VAL A 66 -0.66 -7.62 -6.12
C VAL A 66 0.09 -8.08 -4.87
N TYR A 67 0.47 -7.14 -4.00
CA TYR A 67 1.18 -7.47 -2.76
C TYR A 67 0.34 -8.31 -1.78
N GLU A 68 -0.95 -8.00 -1.66
CA GLU A 68 -1.87 -8.75 -0.79
C GLU A 68 -2.03 -10.19 -1.29
N LYS A 69 -2.13 -10.37 -2.61
CA LYS A 69 -2.16 -11.70 -3.23
C LYS A 69 -0.85 -12.47 -3.04
N GLU A 70 0.31 -11.81 -3.19
CA GLU A 70 1.61 -12.43 -2.90
C GLU A 70 1.67 -12.92 -1.45
N GLU A 71 1.16 -12.11 -0.51
CA GLU A 71 1.12 -12.47 0.89
C GLU A 71 0.14 -13.62 1.15
N LEU A 72 -1.05 -13.60 0.55
CA LEU A 72 -2.00 -14.70 0.66
C LEU A 72 -1.40 -16.03 0.17
N MET A 73 -0.72 -16.02 -0.98
CA MET A 73 -0.02 -17.19 -1.51
C MET A 73 1.06 -17.68 -0.54
N ARG A 74 1.83 -16.76 0.06
CA ARG A 74 2.84 -17.11 1.08
C ARG A 74 2.23 -17.84 2.28
N TYR A 75 1.06 -17.39 2.76
CA TYR A 75 0.36 -18.05 3.87
C TYR A 75 -0.16 -19.43 3.49
N ILE A 76 -0.72 -19.59 2.29
CA ILE A 76 -1.18 -20.89 1.77
C ILE A 76 0.00 -21.86 1.69
N ASP A 77 1.12 -21.44 1.10
CA ASP A 77 2.31 -22.27 0.97
C ASP A 77 2.86 -22.73 2.34
N ILE A 78 2.77 -21.90 3.38
CA ILE A 78 3.17 -22.27 4.75
C ILE A 78 2.21 -23.30 5.36
N MET A 79 0.92 -23.23 5.03
CA MET A 79 -0.09 -24.16 5.56
C MET A 79 -0.05 -25.54 4.89
N ASP A 80 0.49 -25.60 3.66
CA ASP A 80 0.65 -26.85 2.90
C ASP A 80 1.95 -27.61 3.24
N LEU A 81 2.76 -27.10 4.17
CA LEU A 81 3.96 -27.76 4.75
C LEU A 81 3.61 -28.73 5.89
#